data_AF-A0A1V4RK63-F1
#
_entry.id   AF-A0A1V4RK63-F1
#
_cell.length_a   1.000
_cell.length_b   1.000
_cell.length_c   1.000
_cell.angle_alpha   90.00
_cell.angle_beta   90.00
_cell.angle_gamma   90.00
#
_symmetry.space_group_name_H-M   'P 1'
#
loop_
_entity.id
_entity.type
_entity.pdbx_description
1 polymer ?
#
loop_
_entity_poly.entity_id
_entity_poly.type
_entity_poly.pdbx_seq_one_letter_code
_entity_poly.pdbx_strand_id
1 'polypeptide(L)'
;MNRTPAPSRCPSCNGVLNPVKYVCSNCGTEVSGDFSVCHFCSLDTENRQLLELFLLARGNLKAVQRMLGVSYPTARTRVEEMFNALEKAMKSDDTSIQVLEQLHSGEITVEDALDAIG
;
A
#
# COMPACT_ATOMS: atom_id res chain seq x y z
N MET A 1 16.14 -21.58 -2.32
CA MET A 1 16.46 -20.33 -3.04
C MET A 1 16.04 -19.17 -2.16
N ASN A 2 16.98 -18.36 -1.67
CA ASN A 2 16.65 -17.13 -0.95
C ASN A 2 16.10 -16.11 -1.96
N ARG A 3 14.81 -15.81 -1.88
CA ARG A 3 14.19 -14.75 -2.67
C ARG A 3 14.31 -13.44 -1.89
N THR A 4 14.88 -12.41 -2.52
CA THR A 4 14.88 -11.05 -2.00
C THR A 4 13.50 -10.41 -2.26
N PRO A 5 12.94 -9.62 -1.33
CA PRO A 5 11.72 -8.86 -1.59
C PRO A 5 11.91 -7.93 -2.80
N ALA A 6 10.86 -7.79 -3.62
CA ALA A 6 10.90 -6.85 -4.73
C ALA A 6 11.07 -5.41 -4.21
N PRO A 7 11.96 -4.61 -4.78
CA PRO A 7 12.10 -3.21 -4.38
C PRO A 7 10.86 -2.41 -4.79
N SER A 8 10.32 -1.61 -3.87
CA SER A 8 9.19 -0.71 -4.15
C SER A 8 9.62 0.66 -4.69
N ARG A 9 10.91 0.99 -4.62
CA ARG A 9 11.48 2.29 -4.98
C ARG A 9 12.68 2.15 -5.92
N CYS A 10 12.79 3.03 -6.89
CA CYS A 10 13.89 3.09 -7.83
C CYS A 10 15.17 3.54 -7.11
N PRO A 11 16.27 2.77 -7.13
CA PRO A 11 17.52 3.15 -6.44
C PRO A 11 18.18 4.41 -7.03
N SER A 12 17.82 4.79 -8.25
CA SER A 12 18.40 5.96 -8.92
C SER A 12 17.66 7.27 -8.64
N CYS A 13 16.32 7.24 -8.55
CA CYS A 13 15.50 8.45 -8.44
C CYS A 13 14.44 8.41 -7.33
N ASN A 14 14.37 7.31 -6.58
CA ASN A 14 13.36 7.08 -5.53
C ASN A 14 11.88 7.10 -6.01
N GLY A 15 11.66 7.04 -7.32
CA GLY A 15 10.33 6.85 -7.91
C GLY A 15 9.73 5.49 -7.56
N VAL A 16 8.41 5.35 -7.70
CA VAL A 16 7.70 4.07 -7.48
C VAL A 16 8.06 3.09 -8.60
N LEU A 17 8.35 1.84 -8.24
CA LEU A 17 8.58 0.76 -9.21
C LEU A 17 7.31 -0.08 -9.35
N ASN A 18 6.89 -0.33 -10.59
CA ASN A 18 5.78 -1.22 -10.92
C ASN A 18 6.32 -2.54 -11.49
N PRO A 19 5.76 -3.70 -11.10
CA PRO A 19 6.09 -4.97 -11.71
C PRO A 19 5.66 -4.96 -13.18
N VAL A 20 6.54 -5.42 -14.07
CA VAL A 20 6.26 -5.49 -15.53
C VAL A 20 6.32 -6.91 -16.10
N LYS A 21 6.79 -7.88 -15.31
CA LYS A 21 7.03 -9.26 -15.74
C LYS A 21 6.93 -10.24 -14.58
N TYR A 22 6.19 -11.32 -14.78
CA TYR A 22 6.14 -12.50 -13.92
C TYR A 22 6.68 -13.71 -14.67
N VAL A 23 7.40 -14.59 -13.95
CA VAL A 23 7.91 -15.85 -14.50
C VAL A 23 7.42 -17.00 -13.63
N CYS A 24 6.69 -17.93 -14.25
CA CYS A 24 6.24 -19.14 -13.57
C CYS A 24 7.43 -20.04 -13.25
N SER A 25 7.69 -20.29 -11.97
CA SER A 25 8.80 -21.16 -11.56
C SER A 25 8.61 -22.64 -11.87
N ASN A 26 7.39 -23.06 -12.28
CA ASN A 26 7.09 -24.45 -12.61
C ASN A 26 7.30 -24.77 -14.11
N CYS A 27 6.85 -23.88 -15.01
CA CYS A 27 6.87 -24.12 -16.46
C CYS A 27 7.64 -23.06 -17.26
N GLY A 28 8.16 -22.01 -16.62
CA GLY A 28 8.90 -20.95 -17.29
C GLY A 28 8.05 -19.95 -18.08
N THR A 29 6.72 -20.11 -18.11
CA THR A 29 5.83 -19.15 -18.77
C THR A 29 6.07 -17.74 -18.24
N GLU A 30 6.27 -16.81 -19.16
CA GLU A 30 6.46 -15.40 -18.87
C GLU A 30 5.18 -14.63 -19.17
N VAL A 31 4.75 -13.79 -18.23
CA VAL A 31 3.61 -12.89 -18.40
C VAL A 31 4.15 -11.47 -18.22
N SER A 32 4.04 -10.65 -19.27
CA SER A 32 4.49 -9.25 -19.25
C SER A 32 3.32 -8.32 -19.52
N GLY A 33 3.33 -7.14 -18.91
CA GLY A 33 2.24 -6.18 -18.98
C GLY A 33 2.45 -5.02 -18.01
N ASP A 34 1.49 -4.10 -17.98
CA ASP A 34 1.40 -3.09 -16.94
C ASP A 34 0.58 -3.67 -15.79
N PHE A 35 1.23 -3.87 -14.64
CA PHE A 35 0.60 -4.47 -13.48
C PHE A 35 0.59 -3.48 -12.32
N SER A 36 -0.57 -3.37 -11.67
CA SER A 36 -0.67 -2.61 -10.43
C SER A 36 0.08 -3.32 -9.30
N VAL A 37 0.68 -2.53 -8.43
CA VAL A 37 1.29 -2.99 -7.19
C VAL A 37 0.18 -3.30 -6.20
N CYS A 38 0.28 -4.41 -5.45
CA CYS A 38 -0.73 -4.72 -4.45
C CYS A 38 -0.80 -3.62 -3.37
N HIS A 39 -1.99 -3.28 -2.85
CA HIS A 39 -2.15 -2.21 -1.84
C HIS A 39 -1.33 -2.45 -0.55
N PHE A 40 -1.07 -3.71 -0.20
CA PHE A 40 -0.20 -4.06 0.93
C PHE A 40 1.29 -3.90 0.60
N CYS A 41 1.65 -4.00 -0.67
CA CYS A 41 3.02 -3.94 -1.18
C CYS A 41 3.54 -2.49 -1.23
N SER A 42 2.63 -1.51 -1.25
CA SER A 42 2.97 -0.08 -1.19
C SER A 42 3.22 0.44 0.22
N LEU A 43 2.77 -0.28 1.26
CA LEU A 43 3.11 0.02 2.65
C LEU A 43 4.63 -0.03 2.85
N ASP A 44 5.15 0.83 3.73
CA ASP A 44 6.55 0.75 4.14
C ASP A 44 6.82 -0.53 4.96
N THR A 45 8.10 -0.77 5.27
CA THR A 45 8.52 -1.97 6.01
C THR A 45 7.93 -2.03 7.42
N GLU A 46 7.81 -0.90 8.12
CA GLU A 46 7.30 -0.87 9.49
C GLU A 46 5.80 -1.18 9.53
N ASN A 47 5.02 -0.54 8.67
CA ASN A 47 3.59 -0.77 8.52
C ASN A 47 3.27 -2.20 8.08
N ARG A 48 4.08 -2.81 7.20
CA ARG A 48 3.91 -4.23 6.84
C ARG A 48 4.17 -5.17 8.01
N GLN A 49 5.25 -4.95 8.76
CA GLN A 49 5.57 -5.77 9.94
C GLN A 49 4.48 -5.65 11.01
N LEU A 50 3.95 -4.44 11.21
CA LEU A 50 2.85 -4.22 12.14
C LEU A 50 1.56 -4.90 11.68
N LEU A 51 1.27 -4.90 10.37
CA LEU A 51 0.11 -5.58 9.80
C LEU A 51 0.21 -7.09 10.02
N GLU A 52 1.36 -7.69 9.72
CA GLU A 52 1.62 -9.11 9.99
C GLU A 52 1.41 -9.44 11.48
N LEU A 53 1.95 -8.61 12.37
CA LEU A 53 1.80 -8.78 13.81
C LEU A 53 0.34 -8.68 14.26
N PHE A 54 -0.41 -7.71 13.72
CA PHE A 54 -1.83 -7.52 13.99
C PHE A 54 -2.66 -8.72 13.53
N LEU A 55 -2.36 -9.27 12.35
CA LEU A 55 -3.01 -10.47 11.82
C LEU A 55 -2.69 -11.71 12.68
N LEU A 56 -1.44 -11.89 13.10
CA LEU A 56 -1.04 -12.96 14.04
C LEU A 56 -1.75 -12.83 15.39
N ALA A 57 -1.96 -11.59 15.85
CA ALA A 57 -2.75 -11.27 17.03
C ALA A 57 -4.26 -11.48 16.85
N ARG A 58 -4.73 -11.82 15.64
CA ARG A 58 -6.15 -11.87 15.26
C ARG A 58 -6.88 -10.56 15.58
N GLY A 59 -6.18 -9.44 15.38
CA GLY A 59 -6.67 -8.09 15.67
C GLY A 59 -6.76 -7.73 17.17
N ASN A 60 -6.23 -8.56 18.07
CA ASN A 60 -6.26 -8.27 19.50
C ASN A 60 -5.19 -7.23 19.86
N LEU A 61 -5.60 -5.98 20.07
CA LEU A 61 -4.69 -4.88 20.36
C LEU A 61 -3.90 -5.06 21.67
N LYS A 62 -4.45 -5.74 22.68
CA LYS A 62 -3.70 -6.09 23.90
C LYS A 62 -2.61 -7.14 23.64
N ALA A 63 -2.83 -8.06 22.70
CA ALA A 63 -1.80 -8.99 22.27
C ALA A 63 -0.71 -8.26 21.47
N VAL A 64 -1.10 -7.39 20.53
CA VAL A 64 -0.17 -6.53 19.78
C VAL A 64 0.69 -5.69 20.72
N GLN A 65 0.08 -5.01 21.69
CA GLN A 65 0.78 -4.25 22.72
C GLN A 65 1.86 -5.10 23.42
N ARG A 66 1.50 -6.31 23.87
CA ARG A 66 2.43 -7.21 24.54
C ARG A 66 3.58 -7.65 23.65
N MET A 67 3.30 -7.94 22.38
CA MET A 67 4.33 -8.35 21.41
C MET A 67 5.26 -7.20 21.02
N LEU A 68 4.75 -5.96 20.94
CA LEU A 68 5.54 -4.76 20.69
C LEU A 68 6.31 -4.27 21.92
N GLY A 69 5.91 -4.67 23.13
CA GLY A 69 6.55 -4.21 24.38
C GLY A 69 6.31 -2.73 24.69
N VAL A 70 5.21 -2.15 24.20
CA VAL A 70 4.88 -0.73 24.36
C VAL A 70 3.65 -0.50 25.23
N SER A 71 3.34 0.76 25.57
CA SER A 71 2.09 1.11 26.24
C SER A 71 0.88 0.85 25.34
N TYR A 72 -0.30 0.59 25.92
CA TYR A 72 -1.53 0.41 25.14
C TYR A 72 -1.84 1.62 24.24
N PRO A 73 -1.74 2.89 24.70
CA PRO A 73 -1.89 4.06 23.83
C PRO A 73 -0.94 4.04 22.63
N THR A 74 0.34 3.70 22.84
CA THR A 74 1.32 3.63 21.74
C THR A 74 0.98 2.56 20.72
N ALA A 75 0.60 1.36 21.18
CA ALA A 75 0.20 0.27 20.28
C ALA A 75 -1.02 0.67 19.45
N ARG A 76 -2.00 1.32 20.08
CA ARG A 76 -3.19 1.84 19.40
C ARG A 76 -2.81 2.82 18.30
N THR A 77 -2.07 3.88 18.63
CA THR A 77 -1.67 4.92 17.68
C THR A 77 -0.98 4.32 16.45
N ARG A 78 -0.02 3.42 16.65
CA ARG A 78 0.68 2.77 15.52
C ARG A 78 -0.25 1.94 14.64
N VAL A 79 -1.19 1.20 15.24
CA VAL A 79 -2.15 0.38 14.48
C VAL A 79 -3.10 1.27 13.67
N GLU A 80 -3.56 2.40 14.24
CA GLU A 80 -4.38 3.37 13.51
C GLU A 80 -3.60 4.02 12.36
N GLU A 81 -2.34 4.42 12.58
CA GLU A 81 -1.47 4.96 11.53
C GLU A 81 -1.27 3.98 10.36
N MET A 82 -1.06 2.70 10.68
CA MET A 82 -0.96 1.62 9.70
C MET A 82 -2.26 1.45 8.90
N PHE A 83 -3.43 1.48 9.55
CA PHE A 83 -4.71 1.41 8.84
C PHE A 83 -4.92 2.63 7.93
N ASN A 84 -4.59 3.84 8.39
CA ASN A 84 -4.66 5.03 7.57
C ASN A 84 -3.75 4.94 6.33
N ALA A 85 -2.54 4.40 6.48
CA ALA A 85 -1.63 4.18 5.37
C ALA A 85 -2.20 3.18 4.35
N LEU A 86 -2.83 2.10 4.83
CA LEU A 86 -3.47 1.10 3.98
C LEU A 86 -4.70 1.68 3.25
N GLU A 87 -5.56 2.42 3.95
CA GLU A 87 -6.71 3.08 3.33
C GLU A 87 -6.29 4.06 2.25
N LYS A 88 -5.24 4.86 2.50
CA LYS A 88 -4.68 5.77 1.48
C LYS A 88 -4.19 5.01 0.26
N ALA A 89 -3.49 3.89 0.46
CA ALA A 89 -3.02 3.04 -0.63
C ALA A 89 -4.17 2.42 -1.45
N MET A 90 -5.33 2.13 -0.83
CA MET A 90 -6.50 1.59 -1.52
C MET A 90 -7.29 2.65 -2.28
N LYS A 91 -7.30 3.90 -1.80
CA LYS A 91 -8.04 5.01 -2.43
C LYS A 91 -7.30 5.64 -3.61
N SER A 92 -5.97 5.58 -3.66
CA SER A 92 -5.18 6.29 -4.70
C SER A 92 -5.54 5.89 -6.13
N ASP A 93 -5.94 4.64 -6.35
CA ASP A 93 -6.27 4.16 -7.70
C ASP A 93 -7.72 4.52 -8.10
N ASP A 94 -8.66 4.53 -7.15
CA ASP A 94 -10.08 4.84 -7.40
C ASP A 94 -10.33 6.36 -7.46
N THR A 95 -9.70 7.14 -6.58
CA THR A 95 -9.96 8.58 -6.45
C THR A 95 -9.49 9.36 -7.68
N SER A 96 -8.30 9.06 -8.22
CA SER A 96 -7.82 9.78 -9.41
C SER A 96 -8.66 9.48 -10.66
N ILE A 97 -9.14 8.24 -10.82
CA ILE A 97 -10.02 7.87 -11.93
C ILE A 97 -11.38 8.57 -11.79
N GLN A 98 -11.98 8.55 -10.59
CA GLN A 98 -13.25 9.22 -10.33
C GLN A 98 -13.16 10.74 -10.53
N VAL A 99 -12.10 11.38 -10.05
CA VAL A 99 -11.88 12.82 -10.23
C VAL A 99 -11.74 13.16 -11.72
N LEU A 100 -11.01 12.35 -12.49
CA LEU A 100 -10.89 12.55 -13.95
C LEU A 100 -12.22 12.36 -14.68
N GLU A 101 -13.04 11.38 -14.29
CA GLU A 101 -14.38 11.18 -14.84
C GLU A 101 -15.32 12.35 -14.51
N GLN A 102 -15.32 12.82 -13.26
CA GLN A 102 -16.11 13.98 -12.83
C GLN A 102 -15.68 15.27 -13.51
N LEU A 103 -14.38 15.45 -13.75
CA LEU A 103 -13.87 16.59 -14.50
C LEU A 103 -14.29 16.51 -15.98
N HIS A 104 -14.25 15.30 -16.57
CA HIS A 104 -14.70 15.08 -17.95
C HIS A 104 -16.21 15.29 -18.12
N SER A 105 -17.02 14.87 -17.14
CA SER A 105 -18.47 15.08 -17.13
C SER A 105 -18.87 16.53 -16.80
N GLY A 106 -17.94 17.34 -16.30
CA GLY A 106 -18.17 18.73 -15.89
C GLY A 106 -18.85 18.87 -14.52
N GLU A 107 -18.84 17.81 -13.70
CA GLU A 107 -19.37 17.81 -12.34
C GLU A 107 -18.48 18.59 -11.36
N ILE A 108 -17.18 18.66 -11.64
CA ILE A 108 -16.20 19.41 -10.84
C ILE A 108 -15.35 20.31 -11.74
N THR A 109 -14.79 21.38 -11.16
CA THR A 109 -13.84 22.26 -11.87
C THR A 109 -12.42 21.70 -11.86
N VAL A 110 -11.55 22.28 -12.69
CA VAL A 110 -10.13 21.92 -12.70
C VAL A 110 -9.49 22.22 -11.34
N GLU A 111 -9.90 23.32 -10.71
CA GLU A 111 -9.46 23.70 -9.37
C GLU A 111 -9.89 22.67 -8.30
N ASP A 112 -11.16 22.24 -8.31
CA ASP A 112 -11.67 21.21 -7.40
C ASP A 112 -10.95 19.86 -7.60
N ALA A 113 -10.64 19.52 -8.86
CA ALA A 113 -9.92 18.30 -9.19
C ALA A 113 -8.49 18.32 -8.65
N LEU A 114 -7.80 19.48 -8.70
CA LEU A 114 -6.44 19.65 -8.17
C LEU A 114 -6.39 19.52 -6.65
N ASP A 115 -7.41 20.03 -5.94
CA ASP A 115 -7.51 19.89 -4.48
C ASP A 115 -7.82 18.44 -4.05
N ALA A 116 -8.53 17.67 -4.88
CA ALA A 116 -8.91 16.28 -4.57
C ALA A 116 -7.77 15.25 -4.75
N ILE A 117 -6.75 15.57 -5.56
CA ILE A 117 -5.61 14.68 -5.88
C ILE A 117 -4.26 15.15 -5.29
N GLY A 118 -4.22 16.35 -4.68
CA GLY A 118 -3.05 16.89 -3.96
C GLY A 118 -2.91 16.33 -2.54
#